data_AF-X1DDJ7-F1
#
_entry.id   AF-X1DDJ7-F1
#
_cell.length_a   1.000
_cell.length_b   1.000
_cell.length_c   1.000
_cell.angle_alpha   90.00
_cell.angle_beta   90.00
_cell.angle_gamma   90.00
#
_symmetry.space_group_name_H-M   'P 1'
#
loop_
_entity.id
_entity.type
_entity.pdbx_description
1 polymer ?
#
loop_
_entity_poly.entity_id
_entity_poly.type
_entity_poly.pdbx_seq_one_letter_code
_entity_poly.pdbx_strand_id
1 'polypeptide(L)'
;MTADENWFSRGKAEADKGIPRGERFVGIAIVAFSVFMVLYFTAHRRQSTGFFTAEYGTLEMIALYGYWAFWIVSAGLEGVLGLRLPSRIFDTFGGSIFAAICIAWLLVVFPFEFAYFADVLPESLRFLVQWITNDIARVLMVAGIIVHLGAVVYMPFAYKFVGKKRSEREIVSD
;
A
#
# COMPACT_ATOMS: atom_id res chain seq x y z
N MET A 1 5.63 6.16 -39.96
CA MET A 1 4.96 6.09 -38.65
C MET A 1 3.72 5.23 -38.80
N THR A 2 3.76 3.97 -38.38
CA THR A 2 2.59 3.08 -38.42
C THR A 2 1.67 3.41 -37.25
N ALA A 3 0.36 3.42 -37.51
CA ALA A 3 -0.70 3.89 -36.61
C ALA A 3 -0.98 2.97 -35.37
N ASP A 4 -0.04 2.08 -35.01
CA ASP A 4 -0.24 1.03 -34.00
C ASP A 4 0.44 1.32 -32.65
N GLU A 5 1.13 2.45 -32.50
CA GLU A 5 1.78 2.83 -31.24
C GLU A 5 0.77 3.46 -30.24
N ASN A 6 -0.15 2.65 -29.74
CA ASN A 6 -1.08 3.08 -28.69
C ASN A 6 -0.37 3.21 -27.33
N TRP A 7 -0.85 4.12 -26.48
CA TRP A 7 -0.24 4.45 -25.18
C TRP A 7 0.09 3.22 -24.30
N PHE A 8 -0.70 2.16 -24.42
CA PHE A 8 -0.51 0.88 -23.73
C PHE A 8 0.73 0.11 -24.21
N SER A 9 1.06 0.15 -25.50
CA SER A 9 2.21 -0.58 -26.05
C SER A 9 3.54 0.03 -25.60
N ARG A 10 3.63 1.36 -25.47
CA ARG A 10 4.82 2.06 -24.95
C ARG A 10 4.99 1.85 -23.44
N GLY A 11 3.91 1.94 -22.66
CA GLY A 11 3.95 1.61 -21.22
C GLY A 11 4.33 0.15 -20.96
N LYS A 12 3.91 -0.76 -21.83
CA LYS A 12 4.31 -2.17 -21.82
C LYS A 12 5.80 -2.34 -22.13
N ALA A 13 6.31 -1.70 -23.18
CA ALA A 13 7.74 -1.80 -23.53
C ALA A 13 8.68 -1.26 -22.43
N GLU A 14 8.27 -0.23 -21.68
CA GLU A 14 9.04 0.24 -20.51
C GLU A 14 8.94 -0.69 -19.30
N ALA A 15 7.79 -1.32 -19.08
CA ALA A 15 7.62 -2.30 -18.02
C ALA A 15 8.34 -3.62 -18.32
N ASP A 16 8.44 -4.01 -19.59
CA ASP A 16 9.15 -5.20 -20.06
C ASP A 16 10.68 -5.08 -19.89
N LYS A 17 11.21 -3.86 -19.72
CA LYS A 17 12.61 -3.65 -19.27
C LYS A 17 12.86 -4.22 -17.87
N GLY A 18 11.80 -4.55 -17.12
CA GLY A 18 11.87 -5.09 -15.79
C GLY A 18 12.42 -4.09 -14.77
N ILE A 19 12.55 -4.56 -13.53
CA ILE A 19 13.11 -3.76 -12.42
C ILE A 19 14.44 -4.38 -12.02
N PRO A 20 15.55 -3.60 -11.99
CA PRO A 20 16.83 -4.09 -11.49
C PRO A 20 16.68 -4.72 -10.10
N ARG A 21 17.36 -5.85 -9.85
CA ARG A 21 17.21 -6.60 -8.58
C ARG A 21 17.46 -5.74 -7.33
N GLY A 22 18.38 -4.78 -7.41
CA GLY A 22 18.66 -3.84 -6.31
C GLY A 22 17.48 -2.91 -5.97
N GLU A 23 16.69 -2.51 -6.97
CA GLU A 23 15.53 -1.64 -6.77
C GLU A 23 14.30 -2.40 -6.22
N ARG A 24 14.30 -3.73 -6.32
CA ARG A 24 13.20 -4.59 -5.87
C ARG A 24 13.15 -4.78 -4.35
N PHE A 25 14.23 -4.44 -3.64
CA PHE A 25 14.35 -4.62 -2.19
C PHE A 25 13.24 -3.90 -1.43
N VAL A 26 12.90 -2.67 -1.81
CA VAL A 26 11.86 -1.88 -1.14
C VAL A 26 10.49 -2.59 -1.23
N GLY A 27 10.12 -3.07 -2.41
CA GLY A 27 8.86 -3.81 -2.58
C GLY A 27 8.84 -5.12 -1.79
N ILE A 28 9.95 -5.87 -1.78
CA ILE A 28 10.07 -7.09 -0.98
C ILE A 28 9.93 -6.79 0.52
N ALA A 29 10.56 -5.73 1.01
CA ALA A 29 10.47 -5.31 2.40
C ALA A 29 9.03 -4.92 2.78
N ILE A 30 8.31 -4.22 1.90
CA ILE A 30 6.89 -3.86 2.12
C ILE A 30 6.02 -5.11 2.19
N VAL A 31 6.22 -6.08 1.30
CA VAL A 31 5.48 -7.36 1.35
C VAL A 31 5.76 -8.10 2.66
N ALA A 32 7.03 -8.24 3.04
CA ALA A 32 7.41 -8.93 4.27
C ALA A 32 6.81 -8.25 5.51
N PHE A 33 6.87 -6.91 5.56
CA PHE A 33 6.25 -6.13 6.63
C PHE A 33 4.73 -6.29 6.65
N SER A 34 4.07 -6.28 5.50
CA SER A 34 2.62 -6.42 5.40
C SER A 34 2.15 -7.81 5.85
N VAL A 35 2.86 -8.87 5.46
CA VAL A 35 2.63 -10.23 5.96
C VAL A 35 2.84 -10.30 7.47
N PHE A 36 3.91 -9.69 7.98
CA PHE A 36 4.14 -9.60 9.42
C PHE A 36 2.98 -8.91 10.14
N MET A 37 2.47 -7.79 9.62
CA MET A 37 1.34 -7.08 10.22
C MET A 37 0.05 -7.91 10.21
N VAL A 38 -0.23 -8.66 9.14
CA VAL A 38 -1.37 -9.60 9.11
C VAL A 38 -1.23 -10.65 10.21
N LEU A 39 -0.04 -11.23 10.39
CA LEU A 39 0.22 -12.19 11.46
C LEU A 39 0.10 -11.54 12.85
N TYR A 40 0.59 -10.31 13.00
CA TYR A 40 0.54 -9.55 14.24
C TYR A 40 -0.90 -9.30 14.70
N PHE A 41 -1.76 -8.80 13.81
CA PHE A 41 -3.18 -8.60 14.11
C PHE A 41 -3.91 -9.92 14.34
N THR A 42 -3.52 -10.99 13.65
CA THR A 42 -4.07 -12.33 13.92
C THR A 42 -3.68 -12.84 15.30
N ALA A 43 -2.46 -12.55 15.77
CA ALA A 43 -2.01 -12.91 17.11
C ALA A 43 -2.80 -12.16 18.19
N HIS A 44 -3.03 -10.85 18.03
CA HIS A 44 -3.90 -10.08 18.93
C HIS A 44 -5.30 -10.70 19.06
N ARG A 45 -5.87 -11.15 17.95
CA ARG A 45 -7.18 -11.82 17.94
C ARG A 45 -7.15 -13.17 18.65
N ARG A 46 -6.13 -13.98 18.42
CA ARG A 46 -6.02 -15.32 19.04
C ARG A 46 -5.76 -15.25 20.54
N GLN A 47 -5.03 -14.24 20.99
CA GLN A 47 -4.67 -14.05 22.39
C GLN A 47 -5.68 -13.19 23.16
N SER A 48 -6.66 -12.60 22.48
CA SER A 48 -7.68 -11.73 23.07
C SER A 48 -7.09 -10.63 23.96
N THR A 49 -6.03 -9.96 23.49
CA THR A 49 -5.27 -9.01 24.33
C THR A 49 -6.06 -7.76 24.73
N GLY A 50 -7.24 -7.53 24.16
CA GLY A 50 -8.00 -6.29 24.32
C GLY A 50 -7.73 -5.24 23.22
N PHE A 51 -6.80 -5.51 22.28
CA PHE A 51 -6.48 -4.58 21.19
C PHE A 51 -7.69 -4.32 20.26
N PHE A 52 -8.51 -5.33 20.00
CA PHE A 52 -9.74 -5.16 19.23
C PHE A 52 -10.90 -4.89 20.19
N THR A 53 -11.61 -3.79 19.99
CA THR A 53 -12.76 -3.41 20.83
C THR A 53 -14.02 -4.16 20.42
N ALA A 54 -15.12 -3.95 21.15
CA ALA A 54 -16.42 -4.55 20.82
C ALA A 54 -16.97 -4.10 19.44
N GLU A 55 -16.49 -2.97 18.91
CA GLU A 55 -16.85 -2.46 17.57
C GLU A 55 -16.15 -3.22 16.44
N TYR A 56 -15.18 -4.09 16.77
CA TYR A 56 -14.45 -4.86 15.77
C TYR A 56 -15.28 -6.04 15.24
N GLY A 57 -16.05 -5.78 14.18
CA GLY A 57 -16.89 -6.76 13.51
C GLY A 57 -16.29 -7.30 12.20
N THR A 58 -17.16 -7.90 11.40
CA THR A 58 -16.80 -8.48 10.09
C THR A 58 -16.32 -7.43 9.10
N LEU A 59 -16.93 -6.24 9.08
CA LEU A 59 -16.55 -5.17 8.15
C LEU A 59 -15.19 -4.59 8.51
N GLU A 60 -14.91 -4.38 9.78
CA GLU A 60 -13.64 -3.88 10.30
C GLU A 60 -12.53 -4.89 10.04
N MET A 61 -12.83 -6.18 10.17
CA MET A 61 -11.93 -7.25 9.77
C MET A 61 -11.61 -7.20 8.27
N ILE A 62 -12.62 -7.10 7.42
CA ILE A 62 -12.44 -7.01 5.96
C ILE A 62 -11.64 -5.77 5.61
N ALA A 63 -11.92 -4.63 6.23
CA ALA A 63 -11.19 -3.38 6.00
C ALA A 63 -9.72 -3.50 6.43
N LEU A 64 -9.44 -4.05 7.61
CA LEU A 64 -8.08 -4.19 8.13
C LEU A 64 -7.25 -5.15 7.28
N TYR A 65 -7.73 -6.37 7.07
CA TYR A 65 -6.96 -7.35 6.28
C TYR A 65 -6.99 -7.03 4.79
N GLY A 66 -8.05 -6.42 4.29
CA GLY A 66 -8.12 -5.91 2.92
C GLY A 66 -7.05 -4.86 2.68
N TYR A 67 -6.86 -3.90 3.59
CA TYR A 67 -5.80 -2.90 3.50
C TYR A 67 -4.40 -3.54 3.43
N TRP A 68 -4.11 -4.54 4.26
CA TRP A 68 -2.82 -5.24 4.19
C TRP A 68 -2.68 -6.13 2.94
N ALA A 69 -3.77 -6.75 2.48
CA ALA A 69 -3.79 -7.49 1.23
C ALA A 69 -3.49 -6.58 0.04
N PHE A 70 -3.99 -5.34 0.04
CA PHE A 70 -3.64 -4.33 -0.96
C PHE A 70 -2.12 -4.12 -1.02
N TRP A 71 -1.45 -3.90 0.11
CA TRP A 71 0.01 -3.71 0.14
C TRP A 71 0.78 -4.95 -0.33
N ILE A 72 0.31 -6.15 0.03
CA ILE A 72 0.91 -7.41 -0.44
C ILE A 72 0.79 -7.53 -1.97
N VAL A 73 -0.38 -7.21 -2.54
CA VAL A 73 -0.60 -7.29 -3.98
C VAL A 73 0.20 -6.23 -4.72
N SER A 74 0.09 -4.96 -4.33
CA SER A 74 0.80 -3.84 -4.96
C SER A 74 2.32 -4.05 -4.92
N ALA A 75 2.89 -4.18 -3.73
CA ALA A 75 4.34 -4.37 -3.58
C ALA A 75 4.82 -5.75 -4.05
N GLY A 76 3.94 -6.77 -4.06
CA GLY A 76 4.25 -8.10 -4.59
C GLY A 76 4.38 -8.11 -6.10
N LEU A 77 3.45 -7.45 -6.81
CA LEU A 77 3.53 -7.28 -8.26
C LEU A 77 4.84 -6.57 -8.63
N GLU A 78 5.15 -5.44 -7.98
CA GLU A 78 6.37 -4.68 -8.32
C GLU A 78 7.66 -5.33 -7.80
N GLY A 79 7.75 -5.59 -6.49
CA GLY A 79 8.98 -6.05 -5.83
C GLY A 79 9.27 -7.54 -6.00
N VAL A 80 8.26 -8.41 -5.90
CA VAL A 80 8.46 -9.87 -5.91
C VAL A 80 8.36 -10.46 -7.32
N LEU A 81 7.52 -9.89 -8.17
CA LEU A 81 7.36 -10.38 -9.54
C LEU A 81 8.05 -9.50 -10.59
N GLY A 82 8.46 -8.27 -10.24
CA GLY A 82 9.08 -7.33 -11.20
C GLY A 82 8.07 -6.75 -12.19
N LEU A 83 6.77 -6.89 -11.92
CA LEU A 83 5.65 -6.51 -12.78
C LEU A 83 5.20 -5.07 -12.50
N ARG A 84 6.00 -4.10 -12.95
CA ARG A 84 5.75 -2.67 -12.72
C ARG A 84 4.41 -2.19 -13.29
N LEU A 85 4.10 -2.54 -14.54
CA LEU A 85 2.86 -2.08 -15.19
C LEU A 85 1.60 -2.64 -14.52
N PRO A 86 1.49 -3.95 -14.25
CA PRO A 86 0.36 -4.50 -13.48
C PRO A 86 0.18 -3.85 -12.11
N SER A 87 1.27 -3.63 -11.35
CA SER A 87 1.20 -2.94 -10.05
C SER A 87 0.59 -1.55 -10.19
N ARG A 88 1.09 -0.75 -11.12
CA ARG A 88 0.58 0.62 -11.33
C ARG A 88 -0.86 0.65 -11.83
N ILE A 89 -1.27 -0.30 -12.68
CA ILE A 89 -2.67 -0.42 -13.10
C ILE A 89 -3.54 -0.76 -11.88
N PHE A 90 -3.12 -1.73 -11.07
CA PHE A 90 -3.82 -2.10 -9.84
C PHE A 90 -3.99 -0.90 -8.90
N ASP A 91 -2.92 -0.16 -8.62
CA ASP A 91 -2.95 1.00 -7.74
C ASP A 91 -3.82 2.14 -8.28
N THR A 92 -3.78 2.37 -9.60
CA THR A 92 -4.51 3.46 -10.28
C THR A 92 -6.00 3.16 -10.40
N PHE A 93 -6.38 1.92 -10.74
CA PHE A 93 -7.76 1.55 -11.08
C PHE A 93 -8.53 0.86 -9.95
N GLY A 94 -8.10 1.03 -8.70
CA GLY A 94 -8.92 0.62 -7.56
C GLY A 94 -8.15 0.37 -6.28
N GLY A 95 -6.89 -0.07 -6.36
CA GLY A 95 -6.09 -0.42 -5.18
C GLY A 95 -5.96 0.74 -4.20
N SER A 96 -5.50 1.90 -4.66
CA SER A 96 -5.29 3.07 -3.78
C SER A 96 -6.60 3.63 -3.22
N ILE A 97 -7.68 3.63 -4.02
CA ILE A 97 -9.02 4.08 -3.58
C ILE A 97 -9.56 3.12 -2.53
N PHE A 98 -9.46 1.81 -2.78
CA PHE A 98 -9.87 0.77 -1.83
C PHE A 98 -9.13 0.90 -0.51
N ALA A 99 -7.80 1.04 -0.54
CA ALA A 99 -6.99 1.25 0.65
C ALA A 99 -7.41 2.52 1.43
N ALA A 100 -7.66 3.62 0.74
CA ALA A 100 -8.15 4.85 1.36
C ALA A 100 -9.51 4.64 2.04
N ILE A 101 -10.45 3.95 1.39
CA ILE A 101 -11.78 3.63 1.96
C ILE A 101 -11.64 2.74 3.19
N CYS A 102 -10.80 1.70 3.15
CA CYS A 102 -10.58 0.81 4.29
C CYS A 102 -10.03 1.58 5.50
N ILE A 103 -8.99 2.40 5.32
CA ILE A 103 -8.43 3.18 6.43
C ILE A 103 -9.43 4.23 6.92
N ALA A 104 -10.17 4.89 6.02
CA ALA A 104 -11.18 5.87 6.39
C ALA A 104 -12.31 5.23 7.23
N TRP A 105 -12.79 4.05 6.82
CA TRP A 105 -13.78 3.30 7.61
C TRP A 105 -13.26 2.95 9.00
N LEU A 106 -12.04 2.40 9.06
CA LEU A 106 -11.39 2.06 10.32
C LEU A 106 -11.12 3.29 11.19
N LEU A 107 -10.90 4.47 10.60
CA LEU A 107 -10.72 5.71 11.35
C LEU A 107 -12.03 6.19 11.98
N VAL A 108 -13.15 6.04 11.26
CA VAL A 108 -14.48 6.44 11.73
C VAL A 108 -14.96 5.53 12.87
N VAL A 109 -14.89 4.21 12.67
CA VAL A 109 -15.30 3.24 13.70
C VAL A 109 -14.27 3.15 14.83
N PHE A 110 -12.99 3.26 14.48
CA PHE A 110 -11.83 3.13 15.38
C PHE A 110 -11.94 1.94 16.34
N PRO A 111 -11.96 0.69 15.83
CA PRO A 111 -12.19 -0.51 16.63
C PRO A 111 -10.90 -1.02 17.33
N PHE A 112 -10.00 -0.10 17.71
CA PHE A 112 -8.67 -0.40 18.22
C PHE A 112 -8.42 0.24 19.59
N GLU A 113 -7.72 -0.48 20.46
CA GLU A 113 -7.20 0.02 21.73
C GLU A 113 -5.69 -0.19 21.78
N PHE A 114 -4.94 0.86 21.45
CA PHE A 114 -3.49 0.81 21.30
C PHE A 114 -2.75 0.64 22.63
N ALA A 115 -3.41 0.83 23.78
CA ALA A 115 -2.85 0.46 25.08
C ALA A 115 -2.38 -1.01 25.11
N TYR A 116 -3.07 -1.90 24.39
CA TYR A 116 -2.75 -3.33 24.32
C TYR A 116 -1.91 -3.69 23.09
N PHE A 117 -1.49 -2.71 22.28
CA PHE A 117 -0.84 -2.98 20.99
C PHE A 117 0.49 -3.72 21.16
N ALA A 118 1.22 -3.54 22.27
CA ALA A 118 2.50 -4.20 22.50
C ALA A 118 2.39 -5.62 23.10
N ASP A 119 1.18 -6.07 23.47
CA ASP A 119 1.03 -7.25 24.33
C ASP A 119 1.35 -8.58 23.66
N VAL A 120 1.32 -8.63 22.33
CA VAL A 120 1.75 -9.80 21.54
C VAL A 120 3.26 -9.97 21.55
N LEU A 121 4.02 -8.91 21.85
CA LEU A 121 5.48 -8.95 21.84
C LEU A 121 6.05 -9.40 23.20
N PRO A 122 7.19 -10.11 23.18
CA PRO A 122 8.04 -10.29 24.36
C PRO A 122 8.40 -8.94 24.98
N GLU A 123 8.55 -8.90 26.30
CA GLU A 123 8.84 -7.67 27.06
C GLU A 123 10.01 -6.86 26.48
N SER A 124 11.09 -7.54 26.06
CA SER A 124 12.27 -6.93 25.47
C SER A 124 12.02 -6.20 24.13
N LEU A 125 10.92 -6.48 23.44
CA LEU A 125 10.56 -5.88 22.14
C LEU A 125 9.41 -4.87 22.24
N ARG A 126 8.73 -4.76 23.39
CA ARG A 126 7.57 -3.88 23.56
C ARG A 126 7.90 -2.41 23.31
N PHE A 127 9.12 -1.99 23.63
CA PHE A 127 9.58 -0.61 23.41
C PHE A 127 9.46 -0.13 21.96
N LEU A 128 9.45 -1.05 20.98
CA LEU A 128 9.33 -0.72 19.56
C LEU A 128 7.99 -0.09 19.21
N VAL A 129 6.91 -0.49 19.91
CA VAL A 129 5.53 -0.14 19.54
C VAL A 129 4.69 0.41 20.70
N GLN A 130 5.11 0.25 21.95
CA GLN A 130 4.33 0.66 23.13
C GLN A 130 4.09 2.18 23.22
N TRP A 131 4.89 2.98 22.51
CA TRP A 131 4.75 4.44 22.48
C TRP A 131 3.61 4.90 21.56
N ILE A 132 3.05 3.99 20.74
CA ILE A 132 1.96 4.30 19.82
C ILE A 132 0.66 4.34 20.62
N THR A 133 0.11 5.54 20.79
CA THR A 133 -1.19 5.76 21.43
C THR A 133 -2.32 5.77 20.41
N ASN A 134 -3.57 5.74 20.89
CA ASN A 134 -4.76 5.88 20.03
C ASN A 134 -4.70 7.16 19.17
N ASP A 135 -4.23 8.28 19.75
CA ASP A 135 -4.12 9.54 19.03
C ASP A 135 -3.05 9.48 17.93
N ILE A 136 -1.88 8.91 18.24
CA ILE A 136 -0.82 8.71 17.25
C ILE A 136 -1.32 7.83 16.11
N ALA A 137 -2.00 6.72 16.43
CA ALA A 137 -2.57 5.83 15.43
C ALA A 137 -3.57 6.56 14.53
N ARG A 138 -4.47 7.38 15.09
CA ARG A 138 -5.42 8.20 14.31
C ARG A 138 -4.70 9.16 13.37
N VAL A 139 -3.66 9.84 13.85
CA VAL A 139 -2.85 10.74 13.02
C VAL A 139 -2.18 10.00 11.87
N LEU A 140 -1.60 8.82 12.13
CA LEU A 140 -0.99 7.98 11.10
C LEU A 140 -2.03 7.49 10.07
N MET A 141 -3.24 7.16 10.52
CA MET A 141 -4.34 6.78 9.63
C MET A 141 -4.78 7.95 8.73
N VAL A 142 -4.92 9.16 9.27
CA VAL A 142 -5.22 10.37 8.49
C VAL A 142 -4.13 10.63 7.46
N ALA A 143 -2.86 10.55 7.85
CA ALA A 143 -1.74 10.69 6.93
C ALA A 143 -1.78 9.61 5.83
N GLY A 144 -2.09 8.36 6.20
CA GLY A 144 -2.29 7.26 5.26
C GLY A 144 -3.38 7.57 4.24
N ILE A 145 -4.54 8.06 4.67
CA ILE A 145 -5.64 8.45 3.78
C ILE A 145 -5.17 9.52 2.78
N ILE A 146 -4.50 10.57 3.26
CA ILE A 146 -4.00 11.66 2.42
C ILE A 146 -3.01 11.13 1.37
N VAL A 147 -2.09 10.24 1.75
CA VAL A 147 -1.11 9.63 0.83
C VAL A 147 -1.83 8.83 -0.26
N HIS A 148 -2.80 7.99 0.09
CA HIS A 148 -3.52 7.18 -0.89
C HIS A 148 -4.36 8.05 -1.84
N LEU A 149 -5.07 9.05 -1.32
CA LEU A 149 -5.83 9.99 -2.16
C LEU A 149 -4.91 10.81 -3.07
N GLY A 150 -3.76 11.24 -2.55
CA GLY A 150 -2.72 11.91 -3.33
C GLY A 150 -2.18 11.01 -4.44
N ALA A 151 -1.95 9.72 -4.17
CA ALA A 151 -1.49 8.74 -5.16
C ALA A 151 -2.51 8.55 -6.29
N VAL A 152 -3.81 8.50 -5.97
CA VAL A 152 -4.90 8.38 -6.96
C VAL A 152 -4.87 9.52 -7.97
N VAL A 153 -4.53 10.73 -7.53
CA VAL A 153 -4.39 11.89 -8.43
C VAL A 153 -3.02 11.85 -9.12
N TYR A 154 -1.94 11.75 -8.35
CA TYR A 154 -0.58 11.88 -8.86
C TYR A 154 -0.23 10.82 -9.92
N MET A 155 -0.61 9.56 -9.73
CA MET A 155 -0.21 8.47 -10.62
C MET A 155 -0.68 8.70 -12.07
N PRO A 156 -1.98 8.90 -12.37
CA PRO A 156 -2.44 9.25 -13.72
C PRO A 156 -1.74 10.48 -14.33
N PHE A 157 -1.54 11.53 -13.53
CA PHE A 157 -0.88 12.76 -13.97
C PHE A 157 0.59 12.52 -14.33
N ALA A 158 1.35 11.87 -13.45
CA ALA A 158 2.75 11.52 -13.70
C ALA A 158 2.89 10.68 -14.97
N TYR A 159 1.98 9.72 -15.19
CA TYR A 159 1.94 8.92 -16.41
C TYR A 159 1.72 9.74 -17.68
N LYS A 160 0.77 10.67 -17.66
CA LYS A 160 0.46 11.51 -18.83
C LYS A 160 1.58 12.51 -19.15
N PHE A 161 2.19 13.12 -18.14
CA PHE A 161 3.19 14.18 -18.32
C PHE A 161 4.60 13.67 -18.60
N VAL A 162 5.02 12.54 -18.01
CA VAL A 162 6.31 11.91 -18.35
C VAL A 162 6.31 11.40 -19.79
N GLY A 163 5.17 10.87 -20.27
CA GLY A 163 5.00 10.48 -21.67
C GLY A 163 5.20 11.65 -22.64
N LYS A 164 4.59 12.81 -22.34
CA LYS A 164 4.72 14.01 -23.18
C LYS A 164 6.15 14.57 -23.23
N LYS A 165 6.83 14.66 -22.08
CA LYS A 165 8.21 15.19 -22.04
C LYS A 165 9.24 14.28 -22.72
N ARG A 166 8.99 12.97 -22.81
CA ARG A 166 9.88 12.04 -23.54
C ARG A 166 9.66 12.12 -25.05
N SER A 167 8.41 12.22 -25.52
CA SER A 167 8.14 12.39 -26.96
C SER A 167 8.73 13.70 -27.50
N GLU A 168 8.69 14.78 -26.72
CA GLU A 168 9.31 16.05 -27.09
C GLU A 168 10.85 15.97 -27.19
N ARG A 169 11.51 15.06 -26.46
CA ARG A 169 12.98 14.87 -26.57
C ARG A 169 13.38 14.00 -27.76
N GLU A 170 12.60 12.96 -28.07
CA GLU A 170 12.85 12.11 -29.25
C GLU A 170 12.73 12.90 -30.55
N ILE A 171 11.75 13.82 -30.65
CA ILE A 171 11.56 14.68 -31.82
C ILE A 171 12.71 15.68 -32.02
N VAL A 172 13.44 16.05 -30.97
CA VAL A 172 14.54 17.03 -31.03
C VAL A 172 15.90 16.35 -31.27
N SER A 173 15.99 15.02 -31.13
CA SER A 173 17.21 14.24 -31.38
C SER A 173 17.32 13.65 -32.78
N ASP A 174 16.27 13.76 -33.60
CA ASP A 174 16.21 13.38 -35.01
C ASP A 174 16.42 14.60 -35.93
#